data_AF-A0A7J4ES17-F1
#
_entry.id   AF-A0A7J4ES17-F1
#
_cell.length_a   1.000
_cell.length_b   1.000
_cell.length_c   1.000
_cell.angle_alpha   90.00
_cell.angle_beta   90.00
_cell.angle_gamma   90.00
#
_symmetry.space_group_name_H-M   'P 1'
#
loop_
_entity.id
_entity.type
_entity.pdbx_description
1 polymer ?
#
loop_
_entity_poly.entity_id
_entity_poly.type
_entity_poly.pdbx_seq_one_letter_code
_entity_poly.pdbx_strand_id
1 'polypeptide(L)'
;MRIRIRNDAINPKFVDFFFQSPRAKYISDNTALGTTRPSINTTILKNRYVPVPPIDEQAAIAKILSDLDTKIELLQKQNETLEAIAQAIFKHWFVDFEFPNEEGRPYKSSGGEIAFNEELGKDIPKGWEVKPIKELCKSISNGGTPRRM
;
A
#
# COMPACT_ATOMS: atom_id res chain seq x y z
N MET A 1 -8.80 18.99 -9.88
CA MET A 1 -9.43 20.09 -10.66
C MET A 1 -10.92 19.79 -10.72
N ARG A 2 -11.80 20.72 -10.35
CA ARG A 2 -13.25 20.46 -10.37
C ARG A 2 -13.83 20.98 -11.69
N ILE A 3 -14.15 20.08 -12.62
CA ILE A 3 -14.77 20.41 -13.90
C ILE A 3 -16.26 20.09 -13.80
N ARG A 4 -17.14 21.03 -14.17
CA ARG A 4 -18.57 20.76 -14.33
C ARG A 4 -18.89 20.60 -15.80
N ILE A 5 -19.36 19.42 -16.17
CA ILE A 5 -19.79 19.10 -17.53
C ILE A 5 -21.28 19.43 -17.62
N ARG A 6 -21.68 20.21 -18.62
CA ARG A 6 -23.07 20.63 -18.87
C ARG A 6 -23.68 19.94 -20.11
N ASN A 7 -23.01 18.92 -20.64
CA ASN A 7 -23.42 18.23 -21.86
C ASN A 7 -23.69 16.76 -21.53
N ASP A 8 -24.91 16.31 -21.82
CA ASP A 8 -25.37 14.93 -21.55
C ASP A 8 -24.71 13.89 -22.47
N ALA A 9 -24.08 14.33 -23.57
CA ALA A 9 -23.31 13.46 -24.47
C ALA A 9 -21.89 13.11 -23.94
N ILE A 10 -21.54 13.56 -22.73
CA ILE A 10 -20.21 13.36 -22.14
C ILE A 10 -20.36 12.66 -20.80
N ASN A 11 -19.73 11.49 -20.67
CA ASN A 11 -19.66 10.78 -19.40
C ASN A 11 -18.63 11.47 -18.48
N PRO A 12 -19.04 11.96 -17.28
CA PRO A 12 -18.11 12.63 -16.38
C PRO A 12 -16.93 11.78 -15.93
N LYS A 13 -17.15 10.49 -15.68
CA LYS A 13 -16.07 9.57 -15.29
C LYS A 13 -15.05 9.38 -16.41
N PHE A 14 -15.49 9.34 -17.66
CA PHE A 14 -14.57 9.28 -18.80
C PHE A 14 -13.64 10.50 -18.83
N VAL A 15 -14.17 11.69 -18.57
CA VAL A 15 -13.38 12.93 -18.51
C VAL A 15 -12.37 12.89 -17.38
N ASP A 16 -12.78 12.43 -16.19
CA ASP A 16 -11.87 12.26 -15.05
C ASP A 16 -10.72 11.32 -15.38
N PHE A 17 -11.01 10.16 -15.99
CA PHE A 17 -9.99 9.21 -16.43
C PHE A 17 -9.09 9.77 -17.55
N PHE A 18 -9.66 10.50 -18.50
CA PHE A 18 -8.89 11.14 -19.57
C PHE A 18 -7.87 12.13 -18.99
N PHE A 19 -8.26 12.95 -18.01
CA PHE A 19 -7.34 13.90 -17.39
C PHE A 19 -6.23 13.25 -16.55
N GLN A 20 -6.42 12.00 -16.13
CA GLN A 20 -5.39 11.22 -15.45
C GLN A 20 -4.42 10.51 -16.42
N SER A 21 -4.79 10.44 -17.71
CA SER A 21 -3.98 9.77 -18.73
C SER A 21 -2.62 10.45 -18.97
N PRO A 22 -1.61 9.70 -19.46
CA PRO A 22 -0.31 10.27 -19.82
C PRO A 22 -0.43 11.40 -20.85
N ARG A 23 -1.41 11.32 -21.76
CA ARG A 23 -1.65 12.36 -22.76
C ARG A 23 -2.08 13.68 -22.12
N ALA A 24 -3.02 13.63 -21.17
CA ALA A 24 -3.45 14.82 -20.45
C ALA A 24 -2.35 15.40 -19.55
N LYS A 25 -1.54 14.55 -18.91
CA LYS A 25 -0.35 14.97 -18.15
C LYS A 25 0.68 15.66 -19.05
N TYR A 26 1.03 15.06 -20.19
CA TYR A 26 1.92 15.68 -21.17
C TYR A 26 1.41 17.05 -21.64
N ILE A 27 0.10 17.15 -21.89
CA ILE A 27 -0.55 18.40 -22.26
C ILE A 27 -0.41 19.45 -21.16
N SER A 28 -0.68 19.07 -19.91
CA SER A 28 -0.51 19.90 -18.72
C SER A 28 0.93 20.40 -18.60
N ASP A 29 1.90 19.51 -18.66
CA ASP A 29 3.31 19.81 -18.39
C ASP A 29 3.90 20.76 -19.44
N ASN A 30 3.53 20.61 -20.71
CA ASN A 30 4.01 21.49 -21.80
C ASN A 30 3.25 22.81 -21.92
N THR A 31 2.17 23.03 -21.16
CA THR A 31 1.42 24.29 -21.19
C THR A 31 1.32 25.00 -19.84
N ALA A 32 1.99 24.46 -18.83
CA ALA A 32 2.16 25.13 -17.58
C ALA A 32 3.05 26.39 -17.76
N LEU A 33 2.56 27.52 -17.26
CA LEU A 33 3.32 28.77 -17.20
C LEU A 33 4.06 28.83 -15.86
N GLY A 34 5.38 29.10 -15.91
CA GLY A 34 6.25 29.25 -14.73
C GLY A 34 7.00 27.96 -14.34
N THR A 35 8.31 28.09 -14.04
CA THR A 35 9.23 26.97 -13.78
C THR A 35 9.16 26.43 -12.34
N THR A 36 8.63 27.21 -11.39
CA THR A 36 8.65 26.87 -9.96
C THR A 36 7.33 26.30 -9.44
N ARG A 37 6.19 26.69 -10.03
CA ARG A 37 4.85 26.16 -9.71
C ARG A 37 4.01 26.10 -10.98
N PRO A 38 4.05 24.99 -11.73
CA PRO A 38 3.27 24.85 -12.95
C PRO A 38 1.77 25.01 -12.63
N SER A 39 1.17 26.10 -13.10
CA SER A 39 -0.27 26.37 -12.95
C SER A 39 -0.92 26.37 -14.32
N ILE A 40 -1.85 25.44 -14.54
CA ILE A 40 -2.64 25.42 -15.76
C ILE A 40 -3.78 26.42 -15.60
N ASN A 41 -3.76 27.50 -16.38
CA ASN A 41 -4.87 28.43 -16.40
C ASN A 41 -6.11 27.78 -17.04
N THR A 42 -7.29 27.99 -16.46
CA THR A 42 -8.60 27.61 -17.01
C THR A 42 -8.81 28.04 -18.46
N THR A 43 -8.22 29.15 -18.90
CA THR A 43 -8.25 29.62 -20.30
C THR A 43 -7.51 28.65 -21.24
N ILE A 44 -6.36 28.13 -20.81
CA ILE A 44 -5.57 27.18 -21.60
C ILE A 44 -6.35 25.88 -21.76
N LEU A 45 -6.93 25.37 -20.67
CA LEU A 45 -7.74 24.14 -20.68
C LEU A 45 -8.97 24.23 -21.59
N LYS A 46 -9.68 25.37 -21.59
CA LYS A 46 -10.85 25.58 -22.46
C LYS A 46 -10.52 25.50 -23.94
N ASN A 47 -9.29 25.82 -24.33
CA ASN A 47 -8.85 25.84 -25.71
C ASN A 47 -8.19 24.52 -26.16
N ARG A 48 -8.18 23.47 -25.32
CA ARG A 48 -7.63 22.16 -25.68
C ARG A 48 -8.71 21.23 -26.23
N TYR A 49 -8.38 20.57 -27.33
CA TYR A 49 -9.19 19.50 -27.89
C TYR A 49 -9.02 18.22 -27.09
N VAL A 50 -10.15 17.66 -26.64
CA VAL A 50 -10.25 16.34 -26.01
C VAL A 50 -10.88 15.40 -27.04
N PRO A 51 -10.28 14.22 -27.32
CA PRO A 51 -10.95 13.21 -28.12
C PRO A 51 -12.15 12.67 -27.33
N VAL A 52 -13.35 12.87 -27.85
CA VAL A 52 -14.60 12.41 -27.24
C VAL A 52 -15.18 11.30 -28.13
N PRO A 53 -15.00 10.02 -27.76
CA PRO A 53 -15.59 8.91 -28.50
C PRO A 53 -17.11 8.85 -28.30
N PRO A 54 -17.85 7.97 -29.02
CA PRO A 54 -19.27 7.75 -28.79
C PRO A 54 -19.59 7.45 -27.33
N ILE A 55 -20.80 7.81 -26.88
CA ILE A 55 -21.18 7.71 -25.46
C ILE A 55 -21.06 6.29 -24.89
N ASP A 56 -21.33 5.27 -25.72
CA ASP A 56 -21.22 3.86 -25.34
C ASP A 56 -19.76 3.45 -25.08
N GLU A 57 -18.84 3.93 -25.92
CA GLU A 57 -17.39 3.71 -25.73
C GLU A 57 -16.89 4.45 -24.48
N GLN A 58 -17.35 5.69 -24.25
CA GLN A 58 -17.02 6.42 -23.03
C GLN A 58 -17.47 5.66 -21.78
N ALA A 59 -18.68 5.10 -21.81
CA ALA A 59 -19.22 4.30 -20.70
C ALA A 59 -18.43 3.01 -20.49
N ALA A 60 -18.06 2.30 -21.57
CA ALA A 60 -17.24 1.10 -21.49
C ALA A 60 -15.86 1.37 -20.88
N ILE A 61 -15.17 2.42 -21.35
CA ILE A 61 -13.85 2.83 -20.82
C ILE A 61 -13.98 3.20 -19.33
N ALA A 62 -14.94 4.06 -18.99
CA ALA A 62 -15.14 4.50 -17.61
C ALA A 62 -15.49 3.35 -16.67
N LYS A 63 -16.26 2.36 -17.15
CA LYS A 63 -16.61 1.17 -16.39
C LYS A 63 -15.36 0.33 -16.10
N ILE A 64 -14.59 -0.04 -17.13
CA ILE A 64 -13.39 -0.87 -16.97
C ILE A 64 -12.40 -0.23 -15.99
N LEU A 65 -12.13 1.07 -16.16
CA LEU A 65 -11.20 1.78 -15.30
C LEU A 65 -11.72 1.91 -13.86
N SER A 66 -13.03 2.18 -13.68
CA SER A 66 -13.64 2.20 -12.33
C SER A 66 -13.58 0.83 -11.65
N ASP A 67 -13.82 -0.25 -12.39
CA ASP A 67 -13.77 -1.62 -11.85
C ASP A 67 -12.34 -1.98 -11.41
N LEU A 68 -11.32 -1.53 -12.16
CA LEU A 68 -9.92 -1.69 -11.79
C LEU A 68 -9.56 -0.87 -10.54
N ASP A 69 -9.93 0.41 -10.48
CA ASP A 69 -9.66 1.24 -9.29
C ASP A 69 -10.31 0.65 -8.04
N THR A 70 -11.58 0.21 -8.15
CA THR A 70 -12.30 -0.45 -7.05
C THR A 70 -11.55 -1.70 -6.58
N LYS A 71 -10.99 -2.47 -7.51
CA LYS A 71 -10.21 -3.67 -7.18
C LYS A 71 -8.88 -3.32 -6.50
N ILE A 72 -8.20 -2.26 -6.93
CA ILE A 72 -6.96 -1.79 -6.31
C ILE A 72 -7.23 -1.35 -4.87
N GLU A 73 -8.26 -0.54 -4.66
CA GLU A 73 -8.67 -0.08 -3.32
C GLU A 73 -9.00 -1.26 -2.40
N LEU A 74 -9.74 -2.25 -2.92
CA LEU A 74 -10.06 -3.47 -2.17
C LEU A 74 -8.79 -4.24 -1.77
N LEU A 75 -7.85 -4.43 -2.69
CA LEU A 75 -6.59 -5.15 -2.42
C LEU A 75 -5.71 -4.40 -1.42
N GLN A 76 -5.66 -3.06 -1.50
CA GLN A 76 -4.93 -2.25 -0.52
C GLN A 76 -5.53 -2.41 0.88
N LYS A 77 -6.86 -2.33 1.01
CA LYS A 77 -7.54 -2.54 2.28
C LYS A 77 -7.33 -3.96 2.83
N GLN A 78 -7.31 -4.97 1.96
CA GLN A 78 -6.99 -6.35 2.36
C GLN A 78 -5.55 -6.45 2.89
N ASN A 79 -4.57 -5.85 2.22
CA ASN A 79 -3.18 -5.83 2.68
C ASN A 79 -3.04 -5.13 4.04
N GLU A 80 -3.68 -3.96 4.22
CA GLU A 80 -3.70 -3.26 5.51
C GLU A 80 -4.30 -4.13 6.62
N THR A 81 -5.38 -4.84 6.33
CA THR A 81 -6.03 -5.75 7.28
C THR A 81 -5.11 -6.93 7.63
N LEU A 82 -4.45 -7.53 6.64
CA LEU A 82 -3.51 -8.63 6.86
C LEU A 82 -2.29 -8.19 7.68
N GLU A 83 -1.76 -7.00 7.41
CA GLU A 83 -0.67 -6.43 8.18
C GLU A 83 -1.08 -6.19 9.64
N ALA A 84 -2.27 -5.60 9.86
CA ALA A 84 -2.80 -5.39 11.21
C ALA A 84 -3.00 -6.71 11.96
N ILE A 85 -3.50 -7.75 11.29
CA ILE A 85 -3.64 -9.10 11.88
C ILE A 85 -2.26 -9.68 12.20
N ALA A 86 -1.29 -9.58 11.30
CA ALA A 86 0.07 -10.09 11.53
C ALA A 86 0.75 -9.39 12.72
N GLN A 87 0.62 -8.06 12.81
CA GLN A 87 1.12 -7.28 13.95
C GLN A 87 0.43 -7.67 15.26
N ALA A 88 -0.89 -7.86 15.23
CA ALA A 88 -1.66 -8.30 16.40
C ALA A 88 -1.25 -9.70 16.85
N ILE A 89 -1.10 -10.66 15.93
CA ILE A 89 -0.62 -12.01 16.23
C ILE A 89 0.81 -11.96 16.78
N PHE A 90 1.69 -11.19 16.15
CA PHE A 90 3.08 -11.05 16.62
C PHE A 90 3.13 -10.51 18.05
N LYS A 91 2.36 -9.46 18.34
CA LYS A 91 2.27 -8.92 19.70
C LYS A 91 1.72 -9.97 20.67
N HIS A 92 0.61 -10.61 20.31
CA HIS A 92 -0.03 -11.61 21.15
C HIS A 92 0.92 -12.78 21.47
N TRP A 93 1.70 -13.24 20.50
CA TRP A 93 2.58 -14.39 20.67
C TRP A 93 3.94 -14.05 21.27
N PHE A 94 4.56 -12.94 20.90
CA PHE A 94 5.96 -12.65 21.25
C PHE A 94 6.13 -11.52 22.27
N VAL A 95 5.05 -10.80 22.61
CA VAL A 95 5.03 -9.79 23.66
C VAL A 95 4.16 -10.27 24.83
N ASP A 96 2.96 -10.75 24.53
CA ASP A 96 2.02 -11.23 25.55
C ASP A 96 2.25 -12.72 25.92
N PHE A 97 3.04 -13.44 25.10
CA PHE A 97 3.39 -14.86 25.26
C PHE A 97 2.20 -15.84 25.24
N GLU A 98 1.20 -15.53 24.41
CA GLU A 98 -0.01 -16.33 24.21
C GLU A 98 0.03 -17.16 22.92
N PHE A 99 1.23 -17.60 22.51
CA PHE A 99 1.35 -18.56 21.41
C PHE A 99 0.67 -19.89 21.78
N PRO A 100 0.18 -20.66 20.80
CA PRO A 100 -0.51 -21.92 21.07
C PRO A 100 0.43 -22.96 21.68
N ASN A 101 -0.02 -23.63 22.75
CA ASN A 101 0.63 -24.81 23.31
C ASN A 101 0.30 -26.08 22.49
N GLU A 102 0.70 -27.26 22.96
CA GLU A 102 0.47 -28.55 22.26
C GLU A 102 -1.02 -28.85 21.99
N GLU A 103 -1.92 -28.30 22.82
CA GLU A 103 -3.38 -28.43 22.65
C GLU A 103 -4.00 -27.29 21.82
N GLY A 104 -3.18 -26.36 21.31
CA GLY A 104 -3.65 -25.18 20.58
C GLY A 104 -4.20 -24.07 21.47
N ARG A 105 -4.06 -24.17 22.80
CA ARG A 105 -4.55 -23.16 23.76
C ARG A 105 -3.49 -22.09 24.02
N PRO A 106 -3.87 -20.87 24.41
CA PRO A 106 -2.92 -19.79 24.70
C PRO A 106 -1.95 -20.18 25.83
N TYR A 107 -0.63 -20.12 25.57
CA TYR A 107 0.41 -20.65 26.46
C TYR A 107 0.35 -20.06 27.87
N LYS A 108 0.50 -18.74 28.00
CA LYS A 108 0.55 -18.06 29.30
C LYS A 108 -0.76 -18.23 30.07
N SER A 109 -1.90 -18.02 29.43
CA SER A 109 -3.21 -18.18 30.08
C SER A 109 -3.55 -19.63 30.46
N SER A 110 -2.93 -20.62 29.81
CA SER A 110 -3.15 -22.04 30.12
C SER A 110 -2.15 -22.60 31.16
N GLY A 111 -1.48 -21.73 31.92
CA GLY A 111 -0.53 -22.12 32.97
C GLY A 111 0.89 -22.35 32.47
N GLY A 112 1.25 -21.81 31.31
CA GLY A 112 2.62 -21.80 30.81
C GLY A 112 3.58 -21.14 31.80
N GLU A 113 4.73 -21.80 32.03
CA GLU A 113 5.71 -21.31 32.99
C GLU A 113 6.46 -20.09 32.44
N ILE A 114 6.57 -19.04 33.25
CA ILE A 114 7.26 -17.80 32.92
C ILE A 114 8.31 -17.54 34.01
N ALA A 115 9.50 -17.09 33.60
CA ALA A 115 10.60 -16.74 34.48
C ALA A 115 11.14 -15.35 34.15
N PHE A 116 11.57 -14.62 35.18
CA PHE A 116 12.21 -13.32 35.01
C PHE A 116 13.58 -13.48 34.36
N ASN A 117 13.83 -12.72 33.29
CA ASN A 117 15.12 -12.66 32.62
C ASN A 117 15.80 -11.31 32.92
N GLU A 118 16.96 -11.37 33.56
CA GLU A 118 17.72 -10.17 33.97
C GLU A 118 18.27 -9.37 32.77
N GLU A 119 18.71 -10.05 31.71
CA GLU A 119 19.30 -9.37 30.53
C GLU A 119 18.28 -8.52 29.77
N LEU A 120 17.04 -9.00 29.64
CA LEU A 120 15.95 -8.27 28.98
C LEU A 120 15.13 -7.42 29.96
N GLY A 121 15.36 -7.55 31.27
CA GLY A 121 14.59 -6.87 32.31
C GLY A 121 13.09 -7.18 32.27
N LYS A 122 12.71 -8.38 31.82
CA LYS A 122 11.30 -8.78 31.66
C LYS A 122 11.11 -10.29 31.87
N ASP A 123 9.88 -10.64 32.21
CA ASP A 123 9.41 -12.01 32.29
C ASP A 123 9.30 -12.63 30.89
N ILE A 124 9.86 -13.84 30.69
CA ILE A 124 9.80 -14.60 29.44
C ILE A 124 9.41 -16.07 29.69
N PRO A 125 8.86 -16.79 28.70
CA PRO A 125 8.54 -18.22 28.83
C PRO A 125 9.76 -19.04 29.26
N LYS A 126 9.53 -20.01 30.15
CA LYS A 126 10.58 -20.91 30.63
C LYS A 126 11.12 -21.74 29.46
N GLY A 127 12.45 -21.77 29.34
CA GLY A 127 13.16 -22.43 28.24
C GLY A 127 13.53 -21.50 27.09
N TRP A 128 13.04 -20.26 27.08
CA TRP A 128 13.60 -19.22 26.20
C TRP A 128 14.89 -18.69 26.79
N GLU A 129 15.90 -18.55 25.93
CA GLU A 129 17.22 -18.06 26.30
C GLU A 129 17.60 -16.87 25.42
N VAL A 130 18.40 -15.97 25.99
CA VAL A 130 18.93 -14.81 25.28
C VAL A 130 20.34 -15.17 24.82
N LYS A 131 20.56 -15.17 23.50
CA LYS A 131 21.84 -15.51 22.90
C LYS A 131 22.22 -14.54 21.79
N PRO A 132 23.52 -14.21 21.63
CA PRO A 132 23.99 -13.48 20.46
C PRO A 132 23.70 -14.25 19.16
N ILE A 133 23.27 -13.54 18.10
CA ILE A 133 22.96 -14.14 16.79
C ILE A 133 24.12 -14.98 16.23
N LYS A 134 25.37 -14.61 16.53
CA LYS A 134 26.58 -15.35 16.11
C LYS A 134 26.59 -16.81 16.58
N GLU A 135 25.95 -17.12 17.70
CA GLU A 135 25.88 -18.49 18.23
C GLU A 135 24.80 -19.33 17.53
N LEU A 136 23.82 -18.68 16.92
CA LEU A 136 22.68 -19.33 16.26
C LEU A 136 22.91 -19.57 14.76
N CYS A 137 23.91 -18.92 14.16
CA CYS A 137 24.16 -18.98 12.72
C CYS A 137 25.58 -19.47 12.38
N LYS A 138 25.69 -20.37 11.39
CA LYS A 138 26.99 -20.92 10.93
C LYS A 138 27.89 -19.87 10.26
N SER A 139 27.31 -18.88 9.61
CA SER A 139 28.03 -17.78 8.99
C SER A 139 27.17 -16.51 9.01
N ILE A 140 27.84 -15.37 9.15
CA ILE A 140 27.24 -14.05 9.00
C ILE A 140 28.08 -13.36 7.93
N SER A 141 27.45 -13.05 6.79
CA SER A 141 28.10 -12.35 5.68
C SER A 141 27.34 -11.08 5.34
N ASN A 142 28.08 -10.06 4.91
CA ASN A 142 27.48 -8.88 4.30
C ASN A 142 27.23 -9.17 2.80
N GLY A 143 26.17 -8.58 2.25
CA GLY A 143 25.91 -8.64 0.81
C GLY A 143 27.06 -7.99 0.03
N GLY A 144 27.52 -8.67 -1.02
CA GLY A 144 28.55 -8.16 -1.93
C GLY A 144 27.95 -7.66 -3.24
N THR A 145 28.38 -6.49 -3.72
CA THR A 145 28.06 -6.03 -5.08
C THR A 145 28.80 -6.92 -6.10
N PRO A 146 28.10 -7.52 -7.09
CA PRO A 146 28.75 -8.33 -8.12
C PRO A 146 29.84 -7.54 -8.84
N ARG A 147 31.04 -8.11 -8.97
CA ARG A 147 32.09 -7.50 -9.79
C ARG A 147 31.71 -7.66 -11.26
N ARG A 148 31.69 -6.57 -12.03
CA ARG A 148 31.50 -6.61 -13.49
C ARG A 148 32.61 -7.50 -14.09
N MET A 149 32.22 -8.51 -14.87
CA MET A 149 33.09 -9.21 -15.83
C MET A 149 33.41 -8.30 -17.00
#